data_AF-A0A2J6S294-F1
#
_entry.id   AF-A0A2J6S294-F1
#
_cell.length_a   1.000
_cell.length_b   1.000
_cell.length_c   1.000
_cell.angle_alpha   90.00
_cell.angle_beta   90.00
_cell.angle_gamma   90.00
#
_symmetry.space_group_name_H-M   'P 1'
#
loop_
_entity.id
_entity.type
_entity.pdbx_description
1 polymer ?
#
loop_
_entity_poly.entity_id
_entity_poly.type
_entity_poly.pdbx_seq_one_letter_code
_entity_poly.pdbx_strand_id
1 'polypeptide(L)'
;MAPITPLMRMVAQRRTLSIFTRARAVVRTFEPHPFERLPLTQKAAKADWGKQIRHVGDAAMFYFPAFGIFLGWPLLAEKMTDGHIGDY
;
A
#
# COMPACT_ATOMS: atom_id res chain seq x y z
N MET A 1 25.67 -32.37 -1.48
CA MET A 1 24.79 -31.61 -0.56
C MET A 1 24.58 -30.24 -1.17
N ALA A 2 23.45 -30.03 -1.86
CA ALA A 2 23.20 -28.79 -2.60
C ALA A 2 22.86 -27.62 -1.64
N PRO A 3 23.40 -26.41 -1.85
CA PRO A 3 23.10 -25.27 -1.00
C PRO A 3 21.66 -24.81 -1.22
N ILE A 4 20.87 -24.75 -0.15
CA ILE A 4 19.51 -24.22 -0.16
C ILE A 4 19.58 -22.74 -0.58
N THR A 5 19.16 -22.45 -1.80
CA THR A 5 19.16 -21.12 -2.40
C THR A 5 18.35 -20.13 -1.52
N PRO A 6 18.82 -18.89 -1.30
CA PRO A 6 18.10 -17.90 -0.46
C PRO A 6 16.67 -17.64 -0.92
N LEU A 7 16.36 -17.87 -2.20
CA LEU A 7 15.02 -17.82 -2.77
C LEU A 7 14.06 -18.87 -2.16
N MET A 8 14.53 -20.09 -1.90
CA MET A 8 13.71 -21.13 -1.24
C MET A 8 13.39 -20.76 0.21
N ARG A 9 14.31 -20.09 0.91
CA ARG A 9 14.06 -19.57 2.26
C ARG A 9 12.94 -18.51 2.26
N MET A 10 12.88 -17.65 1.24
CA MET A 10 11.83 -16.63 1.15
C MET A 10 10.45 -17.24 0.88
N VAL A 11 10.35 -18.28 0.04
CA VAL A 11 9.09 -18.97 -0.26
C VAL A 11 8.58 -19.82 0.91
N ALA A 12 9.49 -20.39 1.72
CA ALA A 12 9.14 -21.10 2.95
C ALA A 12 8.74 -20.16 4.10
N GLN A 13 9.10 -18.86 4.02
CA GLN A 13 8.69 -17.85 5.00
C GLN A 13 7.26 -17.34 4.74
N ARG A 14 6.32 -18.24 4.45
CA ARG A 14 4.89 -17.95 4.55
C ARG A 14 4.58 -17.77 6.03
N ARG A 15 4.65 -16.53 6.52
CA ARG A 15 4.24 -16.17 7.88
C ARG A 15 2.80 -16.67 8.07
N THR A 16 2.62 -17.74 8.83
CA THR A 16 1.32 -18.16 9.32
C THR A 16 0.74 -16.97 10.08
N LEU A 17 -0.29 -16.34 9.50
CA LEU A 17 -0.97 -15.18 10.04
C LEU A 17 -1.85 -15.62 11.22
N SER A 18 -1.23 -16.11 12.29
CA SER A 18 -1.97 -16.52 13.48
C SER A 18 -2.45 -15.28 14.22
N ILE A 19 -3.76 -15.08 14.19
CA ILE A 19 -4.45 -13.98 14.88
C ILE A 19 -4.25 -14.12 16.39
N PHE A 20 -4.25 -15.35 16.91
CA PHE A 20 -4.02 -15.63 18.33
C PHE A 20 -2.61 -15.26 18.81
N THR A 21 -1.57 -15.54 18.02
CA THR A 21 -0.20 -15.13 18.39
C THR A 21 -0.03 -13.62 18.36
N ARG A 22 -0.72 -12.93 17.43
CA ARG A 22 -0.77 -11.46 17.39
C ARG A 22 -1.52 -10.88 18.60
N ALA A 23 -2.69 -11.42 18.93
CA ALA A 23 -3.45 -10.99 20.10
C ALA A 23 -2.65 -11.17 21.39
N ARG A 24 -1.97 -12.32 21.56
CA ARG A 24 -1.08 -12.56 22.70
C ARG A 24 0.13 -11.63 22.73
N ALA A 25 0.68 -11.27 21.58
CA ALA A 25 1.76 -10.28 21.49
C ALA A 25 1.29 -8.88 21.90
N VAL A 26 0.07 -8.48 21.52
CA VAL A 26 -0.55 -7.22 21.93
C VAL A 26 -0.85 -7.19 23.43
N VAL A 27 -1.27 -8.30 24.03
CA VAL A 27 -1.46 -8.35 25.49
C VAL A 27 -0.12 -8.16 26.22
N ARG A 28 0.97 -8.74 25.70
CA ARG A 28 2.32 -8.61 26.27
C ARG A 28 2.94 -7.21 26.15
N THR A 29 2.44 -6.35 25.26
CA THR A 29 2.87 -4.93 25.21
C THR A 29 2.26 -4.09 26.34
N PHE A 30 1.33 -4.63 27.12
CA PHE A 30 0.82 -3.95 28.32
C PHE A 30 1.51 -4.42 29.61
N GLU A 31 2.35 -5.44 29.55
CA GLU A 31 3.23 -5.80 30.66
C GLU A 31 4.31 -4.71 30.76
N PRO A 32 4.58 -4.14 31.96
CA PRO A 32 5.62 -3.13 32.13
C PRO A 32 6.97 -3.74 31.79
N HIS A 33 7.37 -3.60 30.53
CA HIS A 33 8.57 -4.26 30.07
C HIS A 33 9.77 -3.34 30.38
N PRO A 34 10.86 -3.82 31.01
CA PRO A 34 11.98 -2.98 31.46
C PRO A 34 12.70 -2.17 30.36
N PHE A 35 12.34 -2.41 29.10
CA PHE A 35 12.87 -1.78 27.90
C PHE A 35 11.86 -0.92 27.14
N GLU A 36 10.71 -0.55 27.74
CA GLU A 36 9.72 0.36 27.11
C GLU A 36 10.16 1.80 27.27
N ARG A 37 11.44 2.03 27.00
CA ARG A 37 11.94 3.35 26.73
C ARG A 37 11.37 3.67 25.35
N LEU A 38 10.31 4.46 25.28
CA LEU A 38 10.11 5.34 24.14
C LEU A 38 11.50 5.92 23.86
N PRO A 39 12.12 5.64 22.71
CA PRO A 39 13.52 5.94 22.56
C PRO A 39 13.68 7.45 22.36
N LEU A 40 13.63 8.22 23.45
CA LEU A 40 14.08 9.60 23.52
C LEU A 40 15.57 9.70 23.12
N THR A 41 16.29 8.57 23.17
CA THR A 41 17.69 8.43 22.78
C THR A 41 17.91 7.96 21.33
N GLN A 42 16.90 7.39 20.65
CA GLN A 42 17.05 7.04 19.23
C GLN A 42 16.56 8.18 18.36
N LYS A 43 17.45 8.70 17.52
CA LYS A 43 17.12 9.68 16.50
C LYS A 43 16.00 9.14 15.62
N ALA A 44 14.98 9.95 15.36
CA ALA A 44 13.90 9.60 14.43
C ALA A 44 14.50 9.12 13.10
N ALA A 45 13.94 8.03 12.56
CA ALA A 45 14.37 7.50 11.28
C ALA A 45 14.31 8.62 10.23
N LYS A 46 15.36 8.74 9.41
CA LYS A 46 15.41 9.75 8.36
C LYS A 46 14.21 9.53 7.43
N ALA A 47 13.45 10.59 7.18
CA ALA A 47 12.32 10.54 6.27
C ALA A 47 12.79 10.11 4.87
N ASP A 48 12.19 9.04 4.35
CA ASP A 48 12.44 8.56 2.99
C ASP A 48 11.42 9.18 2.04
N TRP A 49 11.69 10.44 1.68
CA TRP A 49 10.85 11.22 0.78
C TRP A 49 10.76 10.60 -0.62
N GLY A 50 11.82 9.93 -1.08
CA GLY A 50 11.83 9.27 -2.38
C GLY A 50 10.80 8.14 -2.44
N LYS A 51 10.74 7.31 -1.39
CA LYS A 51 9.74 6.25 -1.29
C LYS A 51 8.32 6.80 -1.18
N GLN A 52 8.11 7.89 -0.44
CA GLN A 52 6.79 8.52 -0.35
C GLN A 52 6.33 9.13 -1.67
N ILE A 53 7.20 9.86 -2.38
CA ILE A 53 6.88 10.44 -3.69
C ILE A 53 6.56 9.33 -4.69
N ARG A 54 7.34 8.24 -4.70
CA ARG A 54 7.06 7.10 -5.57
C ARG A 54 5.72 6.45 -5.26
N HIS A 55 5.39 6.26 -3.99
CA HIS A 55 4.10 5.71 -3.59
C HIS A 55 2.92 6.59 -4.01
N VAL A 56 3.04 7.91 -3.84
CA VAL A 56 2.02 8.88 -4.29
C VAL A 56 1.93 8.89 -5.82
N GLY A 57 3.07 8.83 -6.52
CA GLY A 57 3.12 8.73 -7.98
C GLY A 57 2.42 7.47 -8.49
N ASP A 58 2.72 6.31 -7.89
CA ASP A 58 2.07 5.03 -8.23
C ASP A 58 0.55 5.12 -8.05
N ALA A 59 0.07 5.75 -6.97
CA ALA A 59 -1.36 5.97 -6.76
C ALA A 59 -1.96 6.93 -7.80
N ALA A 60 -1.29 8.05 -8.08
CA ALA A 60 -1.75 9.05 -9.04
C ALA A 60 -1.93 8.46 -10.45
N MET A 61 -1.10 7.51 -10.86
CA MET A 61 -1.22 6.82 -12.16
C MET A 61 -2.55 6.10 -12.36
N PHE A 62 -3.23 5.69 -11.28
CA PHE A 62 -4.55 5.05 -11.36
C PHE A 62 -5.68 6.04 -11.10
N TYR A 63 -5.55 6.87 -10.06
CA TYR A 63 -6.62 7.79 -9.67
C TYR A 63 -6.81 8.91 -10.67
N PHE A 64 -5.74 9.49 -11.21
CA PHE A 64 -5.85 10.61 -12.15
C PHE A 64 -6.65 10.26 -13.42
N PRO A 65 -6.36 9.17 -14.15
CA PRO A 65 -7.18 8.79 -15.30
C PRO A 65 -8.58 8.34 -14.90
N ALA A 66 -8.75 7.64 -13.77
CA ALA A 66 -10.08 7.24 -13.30
C ALA A 66 -10.97 8.46 -13.01
N PHE A 67 -10.42 9.49 -12.36
CA PHE A 67 -11.13 10.76 -12.15
C PHE A 67 -11.36 11.51 -13.46
N GLY A 68 -10.42 11.48 -14.40
CA GLY A 68 -10.59 12.07 -15.73
C GLY A 68 -11.78 11.47 -16.48
N ILE A 69 -11.99 10.16 -16.40
CA ILE A 69 -13.16 9.49 -16.97
C ILE A 69 -14.42 9.82 -16.16
N PHE A 70 -14.36 9.68 -14.83
CA PHE A 70 -15.53 9.88 -13.98
C PHE A 70 -16.07 11.32 -14.00
N LEU A 71 -15.21 12.32 -14.17
CA LEU A 71 -15.60 13.72 -14.28
C LEU A 71 -15.85 14.12 -15.75
N GLY A 72 -15.08 13.54 -16.69
CA GLY A 72 -15.15 13.85 -18.11
C GLY A 72 -16.25 13.10 -18.87
N TRP A 73 -16.95 12.16 -18.25
CA TRP A 73 -17.96 11.33 -18.91
C TRP A 73 -19.05 12.12 -19.65
N PRO A 74 -19.54 13.31 -19.24
CA PRO A 74 -20.58 14.01 -19.99
C PRO A 74 -20.03 14.57 -21.29
N LEU A 75 -18.80 15.09 -21.29
CA LEU A 75 -18.12 15.58 -22.50
C LEU A 75 -17.73 14.42 -23.43
N LEU A 76 -17.32 13.29 -22.86
CA LEU A 76 -17.09 12.06 -23.60
C LEU A 76 -18.38 11.56 -24.25
N ALA A 77 -19.49 11.57 -23.51
CA ALA A 77 -20.79 11.16 -24.02
C ALA A 77 -21.28 12.11 -25.12
N GLU A 78 -21.19 13.42 -24.92
CA GLU A 78 -21.52 14.44 -25.93
C GLU A 78 -20.75 14.16 -27.21
N LYS A 79 -19.41 14.09 -27.17
CA LYS A 79 -18.61 13.85 -28.37
C LYS A 79 -18.85 12.51 -29.07
N MET A 80 -19.24 11.47 -28.33
CA MET A 80 -19.58 10.17 -28.91
C MET A 80 -20.97 10.16 -29.56
N THR A 81 -21.86 11.03 -29.08
CA THR A 81 -23.27 11.06 -29.50
C THR A 81 -23.54 12.17 -30.52
N ASP A 82 -22.66 13.17 -30.60
CA ASP A 82 -22.70 14.24 -31.59
C ASP A 82 -22.57 13.64 -33.00
N GLY A 83 -23.64 13.73 -33.80
CA GLY A 83 -23.78 13.06 -35.10
C GLY A 83 -24.59 11.75 -35.12
N HIS A 84 -24.98 11.19 -33.97
CA HIS A 84 -25.83 9.98 -33.88
C HIS A 84 -27.24 10.25 -33.33
N ILE A 85 -27.50 11.45 -32.81
CA ILE A 85 -28.83 11.90 -32.37
C ILE A 85 -29.26 13.03 -33.30
N GLY A 86 -30.14 12.74 -34.26
CA GLY A 86 -30.69 13.73 -35.18
C GLY A 86 -31.11 13.22 -36.57
N ASP A 87 -30.69 12.02 -36.98
CA ASP A 87 -31.07 11.43 -38.28
C ASP A 87 -32.45 10.72 -38.22
N TYR A 88 -33.50 11.48 -37.93
CA TYR A 88 -34.91 11.09 -38.17
C TYR A 88 -35.60 12.10 -39.08
#